data_AF-A0A9P5PPM4-F1
#
_entry.id   AF-A0A9P5PPM4-F1
#
_cell.length_a   1.000
_cell.length_b   1.000
_cell.length_c   1.000
_cell.angle_alpha   90.00
_cell.angle_beta   90.00
_cell.angle_gamma   90.00
#
_symmetry.space_group_name_H-M   'P 1'
#
loop_
_entity.id
_entity.type
_entity.pdbx_description
1 polymer ?
#
loop_
_entity_poly.entity_id
_entity_poly.type
_entity_poly.pdbx_seq_one_letter_code
_entity_poly.pdbx_strand_id
1 'polypeptide(L)'
;LPTFFEEYEIVVDDAGITANQEKMKKEVLCYVDGFTMHFWQTLDSFAGDVKTWEDFKTEVFSNYPSAEKLPEAMTKDLKTIVTKYAKEGVTNSQLLAQYHHEFATTAKSLSDHH
;
A
#
# COMPACT_ATOMS: atom_id res chain seq x y z
N LEU A 1 -1.32 0.70 -0.45
CA LEU A 1 -2.79 0.83 -0.30
C LEU A 1 -3.52 -0.47 -0.57
N PRO A 2 -3.23 -1.26 -1.63
CA PRO A 2 -3.89 -2.56 -1.82
C PRO A 2 -3.74 -3.49 -0.61
N THR A 3 -2.50 -3.74 -0.17
CA THR A 3 -2.20 -4.55 1.02
C THR A 3 -2.81 -3.99 2.32
N PHE A 4 -2.91 -2.66 2.44
CA PHE A 4 -3.52 -2.03 3.62
C PHE A 4 -5.01 -2.37 3.74
N PHE A 5 -5.75 -2.30 2.63
CA PHE A 5 -7.18 -2.61 2.64
C PHE A 5 -7.43 -4.11 2.83
N GLU A 6 -6.58 -4.98 2.26
CA GLU A 6 -6.63 -6.42 2.50
C GLU A 6 -6.42 -6.76 3.99
N GLU A 7 -5.39 -6.19 4.62
CA GLU A 7 -5.12 -6.38 6.05
C GLU A 7 -6.27 -5.89 6.92
N TYR A 8 -6.85 -4.73 6.58
CA TYR A 8 -8.01 -4.20 7.29
C TYR A 8 -9.25 -5.08 7.14
N GLU A 9 -9.52 -5.59 5.94
CA GLU A 9 -10.66 -6.46 5.66
C GLU A 9 -10.58 -7.78 6.44
N ILE A 10 -9.38 -8.36 6.60
CA ILE A 10 -9.16 -9.53 7.45
C ILE A 10 -9.53 -9.24 8.91
N VAL A 11 -9.08 -8.10 9.46
CA VAL A 11 -9.39 -7.70 10.85
C VAL A 11 -10.88 -7.46 11.06
N VAL A 12 -11.56 -6.86 10.08
CA VAL A 12 -13.01 -6.61 10.13
C VAL A 12 -13.82 -7.89 10.02
N ASP A 13 -13.36 -8.86 9.22
CA ASP A 13 -13.97 -10.19 9.09
C ASP A 13 -13.86 -10.98 10.39
N ASP A 14 -12.66 -11.03 10.98
CA ASP A 14 -12.42 -11.64 12.29
C ASP A 14 -13.28 -11.00 13.40
N ALA A 15 -13.55 -9.70 13.31
CA ALA A 15 -14.40 -8.97 14.24
C ALA A 15 -15.91 -9.08 13.95
N GLY A 16 -16.32 -9.69 12.83
CA GLY A 16 -17.71 -9.86 12.42
C GLY A 16 -18.44 -8.56 12.04
N ILE A 17 -17.71 -7.56 11.54
CA ILE A 17 -18.23 -6.20 11.26
C ILE A 17 -18.55 -5.97 9.77
N THR A 18 -18.26 -6.95 8.90
CA THR A 18 -18.35 -6.87 7.43
C THR A 18 -19.72 -6.46 6.88
N ALA A 19 -20.81 -6.68 7.62
CA ALA A 19 -22.15 -6.29 7.21
C ALA A 19 -22.44 -4.77 7.33
N ASN A 20 -21.62 -4.01 8.06
CA ASN A 20 -21.87 -2.59 8.33
C ASN A 20 -20.88 -1.69 7.57
N GLN A 21 -21.25 -1.33 6.34
CA GLN A 21 -20.44 -0.54 5.41
C GLN A 21 -20.08 0.85 5.98
N GLU A 22 -21.02 1.51 6.67
CA GLU A 22 -20.77 2.80 7.31
C GLU A 22 -19.73 2.67 8.43
N LYS A 23 -19.84 1.61 9.25
CA LYS A 23 -18.91 1.32 10.33
C LYS A 23 -17.52 1.00 9.79
N MET A 24 -17.41 0.21 8.73
CA MET A 24 -16.14 -0.08 8.06
C MET A 24 -15.44 1.19 7.58
N LYS A 25 -16.18 2.14 6.97
CA LYS A 25 -15.61 3.43 6.55
C LYS A 25 -15.12 4.26 7.74
N LYS A 26 -15.80 4.23 8.88
CA LYS A 26 -15.36 4.97 10.08
C LYS A 26 -14.15 4.33 10.77
N GLU A 27 -14.12 3.01 10.89
CA GLU A 27 -13.07 2.30 11.64
C GLU A 27 -11.73 2.27 10.90
N VAL A 28 -11.72 2.27 9.56
CA VAL A 28 -10.47 2.29 8.79
C VAL A 28 -9.65 3.57 9.07
N LEU A 29 -10.32 4.67 9.42
CA LEU A 29 -9.66 5.93 9.78
C LEU A 29 -8.76 5.80 11.02
N CYS A 30 -8.99 4.83 11.89
CA CYS A 30 -8.15 4.58 13.06
C CYS A 30 -6.78 4.00 12.71
N TYR A 31 -6.56 3.56 11.46
CA TYR A 31 -5.34 2.90 11.00
C TYR A 31 -4.46 3.79 10.12
N VAL A 32 -4.87 5.04 9.88
CA VAL A 32 -4.11 6.00 9.06
C VAL A 32 -3.66 7.20 9.87
N ASP A 33 -2.68 7.95 9.36
CA ASP A 33 -2.24 9.18 10.00
C ASP A 33 -3.31 10.28 9.90
N GLY A 34 -3.18 11.33 10.72
CA GLY A 34 -4.18 12.39 10.81
C GLY A 34 -4.41 13.16 9.50
N PHE A 35 -3.39 13.29 8.65
CA PHE A 35 -3.55 13.95 7.34
C PHE A 35 -4.35 13.07 6.38
N THR A 36 -4.01 11.78 6.29
CA THR A 36 -4.76 10.81 5.47
C THR A 36 -6.19 10.64 5.96
N MET A 37 -6.41 10.60 7.28
CA MET A 37 -7.73 10.57 7.89
C MET A 37 -8.59 11.75 7.44
N HIS A 38 -8.08 12.97 7.58
CA HIS A 38 -8.82 14.16 7.18
C HIS A 38 -9.13 14.17 5.69
N PHE A 39 -8.18 13.73 4.86
CA PHE A 39 -8.41 13.61 3.44
C PHE A 39 -9.52 12.60 3.11
N TRP A 40 -9.49 11.39 3.70
CA TRP A 40 -10.50 10.37 3.45
C TRP A 40 -11.91 10.78 3.89
N GLN A 41 -12.01 11.60 4.95
CA GLN A 41 -13.28 12.19 5.39
C GLN A 41 -13.88 13.18 4.39
N THR A 42 -13.08 13.73 3.47
CA THR A 42 -13.57 14.65 2.41
C THR A 42 -14.09 13.94 1.17
N LEU A 43 -13.93 12.62 1.06
CA LEU A 43 -14.35 11.85 -0.11
C LEU A 43 -15.88 11.72 -0.16
N ASP A 44 -16.45 11.81 -1.36
CA ASP A 44 -17.90 11.73 -1.53
C ASP A 44 -18.44 10.35 -1.14
N SER A 45 -17.67 9.30 -1.40
CA SER A 45 -17.93 7.91 -1.00
C SER A 45 -17.88 7.67 0.51
N PHE A 46 -17.19 8.55 1.26
CA PHE A 46 -17.13 8.44 2.72
C PHE A 46 -18.47 8.80 3.36
N ALA A 47 -19.19 9.78 2.79
CA ALA A 47 -20.42 10.29 3.35
C ALA A 47 -21.60 9.31 3.23
N GLY A 48 -22.29 9.10 4.35
CA GLY A 48 -23.56 8.36 4.41
C GLY A 48 -23.45 6.85 4.24
N ASP A 49 -24.61 6.21 4.20
CA ASP A 49 -24.82 4.76 4.10
C ASP A 49 -25.08 4.28 2.66
N VAL A 50 -25.35 5.21 1.74
CA VAL A 50 -25.66 4.91 0.34
C VAL A 50 -24.46 4.36 -0.43
N LYS A 51 -23.26 4.87 -0.12
CA LYS A 51 -22.01 4.47 -0.78
C LYS A 51 -21.38 3.30 -0.05
N THR A 52 -21.03 2.26 -0.80
CA THR A 52 -20.48 1.01 -0.26
C THR A 52 -19.02 1.17 0.14
N TRP A 53 -18.49 0.19 0.87
CA TRP A 53 -17.06 0.07 1.16
C TRP A 53 -16.22 0.02 -0.13
N GLU A 54 -16.72 -0.64 -1.17
CA GLU A 54 -16.03 -0.74 -2.46
C GLU A 54 -15.99 0.59 -3.22
N ASP A 55 -17.07 1.37 -3.18
CA ASP A 55 -17.09 2.74 -3.72
C ASP A 55 -16.03 3.60 -3.03
N PHE A 56 -15.89 3.45 -1.71
CA PHE A 56 -14.88 4.15 -0.92
C PHE A 56 -13.46 3.78 -1.30
N LYS A 57 -13.13 2.48 -1.35
CA LYS A 57 -11.80 2.01 -1.81
C LYS A 57 -11.49 2.52 -3.22
N THR A 58 -12.46 2.45 -4.13
CA THR A 58 -12.29 2.91 -5.52
C THR A 58 -11.94 4.39 -5.60
N GLU A 59 -12.65 5.24 -4.85
CA GLU A 59 -12.36 6.68 -4.80
C GLU A 59 -11.01 6.95 -4.11
N VAL A 60 -10.67 6.23 -3.05
CA VAL A 60 -9.33 6.29 -2.45
C VAL A 60 -8.28 5.97 -3.49
N PHE A 61 -8.34 4.82 -4.17
CA PHE A 61 -7.35 4.43 -5.19
C PHE A 61 -7.24 5.46 -6.33
N SER A 62 -8.36 6.03 -6.78
CA SER A 62 -8.38 7.07 -7.81
C SER A 62 -7.61 8.34 -7.41
N ASN A 63 -7.55 8.65 -6.10
CA ASN A 63 -6.78 9.75 -5.55
C ASN A 63 -5.30 9.41 -5.27
N TYR A 64 -4.95 8.13 -5.35
CA TYR A 64 -3.57 7.64 -5.26
C TYR A 64 -3.18 6.84 -6.53
N PRO A 65 -3.14 7.47 -7.73
CA PRO A 65 -2.82 6.77 -8.98
C PRO A 65 -1.40 6.21 -9.04
N SER A 66 -0.52 6.61 -8.11
CA SER A 66 0.81 5.99 -7.93
C SER A 66 0.77 4.69 -7.11
N ALA A 67 -0.35 4.39 -6.45
CA ALA A 67 -0.54 3.19 -5.62
C ALA A 67 -1.12 1.99 -6.39
N GLU A 68 -1.63 2.21 -7.62
CA GLU A 68 -2.09 1.15 -8.54
C GLU A 68 -0.99 0.59 -9.46
N LYS A 69 0.18 1.22 -9.54
CA LYS A 69 1.22 0.82 -10.50
C LYS A 69 2.15 -0.26 -9.97
N LEU A 70 1.65 -1.48 -9.78
CA LEU A 70 2.53 -2.60 -9.43
C LEU A 70 3.62 -2.87 -10.50
N PRO A 71 3.38 -3.01 -11.82
CA PRO A 71 4.47 -3.49 -12.70
C PRO A 71 5.60 -2.46 -12.95
N GLU A 72 5.24 -1.18 -13.10
CA GLU A 72 6.19 -0.12 -13.46
C GLU A 72 6.96 0.42 -12.25
N ALA A 73 6.30 0.50 -11.07
CA ALA A 73 6.97 0.87 -9.82
C ALA A 73 7.87 -0.26 -9.31
N MET A 74 7.44 -1.54 -9.44
CA MET A 74 8.25 -2.69 -9.02
C MET A 74 9.57 -2.82 -9.80
N THR A 75 9.54 -2.59 -11.12
CA THR A 75 10.77 -2.55 -11.93
C THR A 75 11.61 -1.31 -11.61
N LYS A 76 10.95 -0.19 -11.27
CA LYS A 76 11.62 1.06 -10.84
C LYS A 76 12.32 0.88 -9.48
N ASP A 77 11.78 0.06 -8.57
CA ASP A 77 12.37 -0.19 -7.26
C ASP A 77 13.66 -1.02 -7.38
N LEU A 78 13.65 -2.10 -8.16
CA LEU A 78 14.88 -2.84 -8.47
C LEU A 78 15.89 -1.97 -9.23
N LYS A 79 15.44 -1.17 -10.21
CA LYS A 79 16.32 -0.21 -10.91
C LYS A 79 16.89 0.85 -9.97
N THR A 80 16.15 1.26 -8.95
CA THR A 80 16.60 2.24 -7.96
C THR A 80 17.72 1.66 -7.10
N ILE A 81 17.55 0.42 -6.63
CA ILE A 81 18.60 -0.31 -5.88
C ILE A 81 19.86 -0.45 -6.74
N VAL A 82 19.72 -0.94 -7.98
CA VAL A 82 20.87 -1.07 -8.91
C VAL A 82 21.55 0.28 -9.16
N THR A 83 20.78 1.35 -9.38
CA THR A 83 21.33 2.68 -9.65
C THR A 83 22.02 3.29 -8.42
N LYS A 84 21.49 3.07 -7.21
CA LYS A 84 22.10 3.49 -5.94
C LYS A 84 23.51 2.90 -5.81
N TYR A 85 23.62 1.58 -5.88
CA TYR A 85 24.91 0.89 -5.71
C TYR A 85 25.86 1.08 -6.90
N ALA A 86 25.34 1.31 -8.11
CA ALA A 86 26.16 1.69 -9.26
C ALA A 86 26.80 3.09 -9.09
N LYS A 87 26.09 4.04 -8.47
CA LYS A 87 26.61 5.38 -8.18
C LYS A 87 27.59 5.40 -7.01
N GLU A 88 27.27 4.68 -5.94
CA GLU A 88 28.10 4.61 -4.74
C GLU A 88 29.38 3.80 -4.96
N GLY A 89 29.32 2.83 -5.88
CA GLY A 89 30.41 1.90 -6.14
C GLY A 89 30.48 0.85 -5.05
N VAL A 90 30.36 -0.42 -5.43
CA VAL A 90 30.53 -1.54 -4.50
C VAL A 90 32.01 -1.78 -4.28
N THR A 91 32.58 -1.09 -3.29
CA THR A 91 34.03 -1.04 -3.04
C THR A 91 34.51 -2.06 -2.01
N ASN A 92 33.59 -2.72 -1.29
CA ASN A 92 33.92 -3.72 -0.28
C ASN A 92 32.83 -4.79 -0.16
N SER A 93 33.16 -5.88 0.55
CA SER A 93 32.29 -7.04 0.73
C SER A 93 31.02 -6.74 1.54
N GLN A 94 31.07 -5.76 2.45
CA GLN A 94 29.91 -5.35 3.24
C GLN A 94 28.85 -4.66 2.37
N LEU A 95 29.26 -3.74 1.51
CA LEU A 95 28.39 -3.08 0.53
C LEU A 95 27.80 -4.09 -0.47
N LEU A 96 28.59 -5.09 -0.88
CA LEU A 96 28.12 -6.16 -1.76
C LEU A 96 27.01 -6.99 -1.08
N ALA A 97 27.20 -7.33 0.20
CA ALA A 97 26.20 -8.06 0.97
C ALA A 97 24.91 -7.23 1.17
N GLN A 98 25.03 -5.92 1.41
CA GLN A 98 23.88 -5.02 1.52
C GLN A 98 23.10 -4.89 0.20
N TYR A 99 23.80 -4.72 -0.92
CA TYR A 99 23.19 -4.74 -2.25
C TYR A 99 22.41 -6.04 -2.47
N HIS A 100 23.04 -7.20 -2.19
CA HIS A 100 22.42 -8.49 -2.38
C HIS A 100 21.16 -8.67 -1.51
N HIS A 101 21.21 -8.28 -0.24
CA HIS A 101 20.04 -8.36 0.65
C HIS A 101 18.91 -7.43 0.21
N GLU A 102 19.20 -6.17 -0.11
CA GLU A 102 18.19 -5.22 -0.59
C GLU A 102 17.56 -5.73 -1.89
N PHE A 103 18.38 -6.12 -2.87
CA PHE A 103 17.89 -6.60 -4.15
C PHE A 103 17.07 -7.89 -4.03
N ALA A 104 17.56 -8.89 -3.28
CA ALA A 104 16.88 -10.18 -3.14
C ALA A 104 15.57 -10.07 -2.36
N THR A 105 15.52 -9.22 -1.32
CA THR A 105 14.31 -9.00 -0.52
C THR A 105 13.23 -8.35 -1.37
N THR A 106 13.59 -7.28 -2.09
CA THR A 106 12.66 -6.62 -3.02
C THR A 106 12.24 -7.58 -4.13
N ALA A 107 13.17 -8.27 -4.80
CA ALA A 107 12.84 -9.22 -5.85
C ALA A 107 11.91 -10.35 -5.38
N LYS A 108 12.06 -10.81 -4.13
CA LYS A 108 11.19 -11.84 -3.55
C LYS A 108 9.80 -11.31 -3.22
N SER A 109 9.69 -10.10 -2.65
CA SER A 109 8.37 -9.49 -2.50
C SER A 109 7.68 -9.29 -3.86
N LEU A 110 8.44 -9.09 -4.96
CA LEU A 110 7.86 -9.05 -6.31
C LEU A 110 7.34 -10.42 -6.79
N SER A 111 8.00 -11.52 -6.42
CA SER A 111 7.58 -12.87 -6.85
C SER A 111 6.39 -13.42 -6.05
N ASP A 112 6.21 -12.97 -4.81
CA ASP A 112 5.15 -13.45 -3.92
C ASP A 112 3.78 -12.77 -4.18
N HIS A 113 3.74 -11.72 -5.02
CA HIS A 113 2.52 -11.00 -5.45
C HIS A 113 1.97 -11.48 -6.82
N HIS A 114 2.27 -12.72 -7.24
CA HIS A 114 1.94 -13.26 -8.56
C HIS A 114 1.21 -14.61 -8.51
#